data_AF-A0A2E7TN25-F1
#
_entry.id   AF-A0A2E7TN25-F1
#
_cell.length_a   1.000
_cell.length_b   1.000
_cell.length_c   1.000
_cell.angle_alpha   90.00
_cell.angle_beta   90.00
_cell.angle_gamma   90.00
#
_symmetry.space_group_name_H-M   'P 1'
#
loop_
_entity.id
_entity.type
_entity.pdbx_description
1 polymer ?
#
loop_
_entity_poly.entity_id
_entity_poly.type
_entity_poly.pdbx_seq_one_letter_code
_entity_poly.pdbx_strand_id
1 'polypeptide(L)'
;MNNLSYASSSSVYGLNKKYPFSVTDQTDHPISIYAATKKSNELMAHSYSHLFGIQTTGLRFFTVYGPWGRPDMALFKFTKAALSGEKIEVYHDGNMFRDFTYVDDIKAVILATIDNPAEADPDWENEGFKTSSSSAPAAVYNIGNNNPVNLLDFIGVLEKKLGIKIEKEFLPIQPGDVEKTYADVDKTYQKFSYKPSTSIEYGIDRFVEWYLDFYEIIHPSDLK
;
A
#
# COMPACT_ATOMS: atom_id res chain seq x y z
N MET A 1 17.69 16.46 -14.18
CA MET A 1 16.43 15.81 -13.76
C MET A 1 16.02 16.53 -12.49
N ASN A 2 14.94 17.32 -12.52
CA ASN A 2 14.64 18.28 -11.45
C ASN A 2 13.63 17.75 -10.41
N ASN A 3 12.93 16.66 -10.73
CA ASN A 3 11.98 15.96 -9.86
C ASN A 3 12.30 14.46 -9.82
N LEU A 4 12.39 13.89 -8.62
CA LEU A 4 12.53 12.47 -8.34
C LEU A 4 11.40 12.00 -7.41
N SER A 5 10.46 11.25 -7.97
CA SER A 5 9.49 10.50 -7.16
C SER A 5 10.00 9.07 -6.94
N TYR A 6 9.96 8.58 -5.70
CA TYR A 6 10.47 7.25 -5.36
C TYR A 6 9.53 6.47 -4.43
N ALA A 7 9.56 5.14 -4.58
CA ALA A 7 8.74 4.24 -3.76
C ALA A 7 9.41 3.96 -2.40
N SER A 8 8.81 4.50 -1.34
CA SER A 8 8.97 4.02 0.03
C SER A 8 7.93 2.93 0.33
N SER A 9 7.60 2.68 1.59
CA SER A 9 6.69 1.60 2.00
C SER A 9 6.08 1.91 3.36
N SER A 10 4.83 1.52 3.60
CA SER A 10 4.21 1.57 4.93
C SER A 10 4.97 0.73 5.97
N SER A 11 5.77 -0.24 5.54
CA SER A 11 6.60 -1.07 6.43
C SER A 11 7.62 -0.26 7.24
N VAL A 12 7.95 0.98 6.85
CA VAL A 12 8.86 1.85 7.63
C VAL A 12 8.27 2.22 9.01
N TYR A 13 6.96 2.13 9.19
CA TYR A 13 6.30 2.37 10.48
C TYR A 13 6.63 1.29 11.53
N GLY A 14 7.06 0.09 11.10
CA GLY A 14 7.66 -0.91 11.98
C GLY A 14 6.86 -1.20 13.25
N LEU A 15 7.48 -0.98 14.43
CA LEU A 15 6.88 -1.24 15.75
C LEU A 15 5.85 -0.21 16.22
N ASN A 16 5.48 0.77 15.39
CA ASN A 16 4.47 1.75 15.77
C ASN A 16 3.13 1.07 16.09
N LYS A 17 2.52 1.47 17.21
CA LYS A 17 1.19 0.99 17.66
C LYS A 17 0.08 2.01 17.51
N LYS A 18 0.43 3.27 17.20
CA LYS A 18 -0.52 4.35 16.97
C LYS A 18 -1.16 4.17 15.60
N TYR A 19 -2.48 4.29 15.55
CA TYR A 19 -3.25 4.35 14.30
C TYR A 19 -4.13 5.60 14.28
N PRO A 20 -4.44 6.15 13.09
CA PRO A 20 -3.81 5.81 11.80
C PRO A 20 -2.31 6.18 11.78
N PHE A 21 -1.51 5.47 10.97
CA PHE A 21 -0.11 5.80 10.76
C PHE A 21 -0.02 7.11 9.97
N SER A 22 0.58 8.12 10.57
CA SER A 22 0.74 9.43 9.95
C SER A 22 2.17 9.63 9.45
N VAL A 23 2.34 10.44 8.41
CA VAL A 23 3.69 10.79 7.93
C VAL A 23 4.47 11.60 8.96
N THR A 24 3.80 12.14 9.98
CA THR A 24 4.44 12.79 11.13
C THR A 24 5.02 11.80 12.15
N ASP A 25 4.62 10.53 12.12
CA ASP A 25 5.10 9.54 13.09
C ASP A 25 6.59 9.19 12.85
N GLN A 26 7.29 8.85 13.93
CA GLN A 26 8.66 8.33 13.85
C GLN A 26 8.68 6.95 13.16
N THR A 27 9.79 6.64 12.50
CA THR A 27 9.98 5.42 11.70
C THR A 27 11.34 4.78 11.95
N ASP A 28 11.83 4.90 13.20
CA ASP A 28 13.20 4.54 13.58
C ASP A 28 13.35 3.08 14.04
N HIS A 29 12.23 2.34 14.12
CA HIS A 29 12.18 0.95 14.57
C HIS A 29 11.63 -0.01 13.49
N PRO A 30 12.27 -0.12 12.31
CA PRO A 30 11.85 -1.05 11.28
C PRO A 30 12.00 -2.50 11.75
N ILE A 31 10.99 -3.33 11.44
CA ILE A 31 10.95 -4.76 11.84
C ILE A 31 11.48 -5.72 10.76
N SER A 32 11.92 -5.19 9.61
CA SER A 32 12.48 -5.97 8.52
C SER A 32 13.60 -5.22 7.80
N ILE A 33 14.51 -5.97 7.17
CA ILE A 33 15.56 -5.38 6.32
C ILE A 33 14.94 -4.60 5.17
N TYR A 34 13.85 -5.10 4.59
CA TYR A 34 13.09 -4.38 3.58
C TYR A 34 12.67 -2.98 4.08
N ALA A 35 12.06 -2.88 5.26
CA ALA A 35 11.68 -1.59 5.85
C ALA A 35 12.89 -0.69 6.09
N ALA A 36 14.00 -1.23 6.61
CA ALA A 36 15.23 -0.47 6.83
C ALA A 36 15.80 0.11 5.52
N THR A 37 15.79 -0.65 4.42
CA THR A 37 16.24 -0.14 3.10
C THR A 37 15.31 0.96 2.57
N LYS A 38 13.99 0.82 2.74
CA LYS A 38 13.03 1.85 2.35
C LYS A 38 13.19 3.12 3.17
N LYS A 39 13.44 3.01 4.48
CA LYS A 39 13.75 4.18 5.30
C LYS A 39 15.08 4.83 4.91
N SER A 40 16.09 4.02 4.60
CA SER A 40 17.39 4.51 4.12
C SER A 40 17.23 5.33 2.83
N ASN A 41 16.36 4.91 1.91
CA ASN A 41 16.05 5.72 0.72
C ASN A 41 15.48 7.09 1.06
N GLU A 42 14.63 7.22 2.08
CA GLU A 42 14.11 8.51 2.51
C GLU A 42 15.22 9.43 3.04
N LEU A 43 16.14 8.89 3.83
CA LEU A 43 17.27 9.65 4.38
C LEU A 43 18.25 10.10 3.28
N MET A 44 18.54 9.19 2.33
CA MET A 44 19.41 9.50 1.19
C MET A 44 18.75 10.54 0.29
N ALA A 45 17.47 10.39 -0.04
CA ALA A 45 16.74 11.36 -0.86
C ALA A 45 16.79 12.76 -0.23
N HIS A 46 16.46 12.88 1.08
CA HIS A 46 16.55 14.14 1.80
C HIS A 46 17.94 14.79 1.72
N SER A 47 19.00 14.00 1.95
CA SER A 47 20.38 14.52 1.88
C SER A 47 20.72 15.07 0.50
N TYR A 48 20.29 14.39 -0.57
CA TYR A 48 20.46 14.88 -1.94
C TYR A 48 19.67 16.16 -2.20
N SER A 49 18.44 16.26 -1.71
CA SER A 49 17.62 17.47 -1.84
C SER A 49 18.23 18.66 -1.12
N HIS A 50 18.76 18.43 0.09
CA HIS A 50 19.42 19.47 0.87
C HIS A 50 20.70 19.98 0.22
N LEU A 51 21.57 19.07 -0.25
CA LEU A 51 22.87 19.43 -0.80
C LEU A 51 22.80 19.95 -2.24
N PHE A 52 21.86 19.46 -3.04
CA PHE A 52 21.84 19.68 -4.49
C PHE A 52 20.53 20.25 -5.03
N GLY A 53 19.53 20.50 -4.17
CA GLY A 53 18.26 21.10 -4.57
C GLY A 53 17.37 20.20 -5.44
N ILE A 54 17.63 18.90 -5.49
CA ILE A 54 16.79 17.95 -6.23
C ILE A 54 15.43 17.85 -5.52
N GLN A 55 14.33 18.02 -6.24
CA GLN A 55 13.00 17.86 -5.64
C GLN A 55 12.70 16.38 -5.48
N THR A 56 12.50 15.91 -4.24
CA THR A 56 12.29 14.48 -3.96
C THR A 56 10.97 14.22 -3.28
N THR A 57 10.15 13.36 -3.87
CA THR A 57 8.85 12.95 -3.32
C THR A 57 8.87 11.47 -3.00
N GLY A 58 8.86 11.13 -1.71
CA GLY A 58 8.78 9.74 -1.26
C GLY A 58 7.34 9.28 -1.05
N LEU A 59 6.98 8.15 -1.65
CA LEU A 59 5.63 7.60 -1.59
C LEU A 59 5.62 6.33 -0.73
N ARG A 60 5.05 6.40 0.48
CA ARG A 60 4.89 5.26 1.38
C ARG A 60 3.64 4.48 0.97
N PHE A 61 3.82 3.52 0.07
CA PHE A 61 2.74 2.66 -0.38
C PHE A 61 2.26 1.71 0.72
N PHE A 62 0.95 1.66 0.90
CA PHE A 62 0.25 0.61 1.65
C PHE A 62 -0.06 -0.57 0.71
N THR A 63 -1.04 -1.41 1.04
CA THR A 63 -1.27 -2.65 0.29
C THR A 63 -1.95 -2.34 -1.04
N VAL A 64 -1.24 -2.50 -2.15
CA VAL A 64 -1.78 -2.27 -3.50
C VAL A 64 -2.32 -3.58 -4.08
N TYR A 65 -3.47 -3.52 -4.76
CA TYR A 65 -4.05 -4.67 -5.45
C TYR A 65 -4.74 -4.25 -6.76
N GLY A 66 -4.95 -5.21 -7.66
CA GLY A 66 -5.62 -4.99 -8.95
C GLY A 66 -4.97 -5.79 -10.08
N PRO A 67 -5.49 -5.67 -11.32
CA PRO A 67 -4.95 -6.31 -12.51
C PRO A 67 -3.43 -6.15 -12.64
N TRP A 68 -2.75 -7.15 -13.18
CA TRP A 68 -1.28 -7.18 -13.28
C TRP A 68 -0.55 -7.12 -11.93
N GLY A 69 -1.27 -7.42 -10.84
CA GLY A 69 -0.71 -7.55 -9.51
C GLY A 69 0.34 -8.66 -9.43
N ARG A 70 1.18 -8.60 -8.40
CA ARG A 70 2.27 -9.57 -8.26
C ARG A 70 1.73 -10.94 -7.79
N PRO A 71 2.24 -12.06 -8.34
CA PRO A 71 1.82 -13.40 -7.94
C PRO A 71 2.08 -13.77 -6.48
N ASP A 72 2.98 -13.06 -5.79
CA ASP A 72 3.33 -13.31 -4.40
C ASP A 72 2.38 -12.64 -3.38
N MET A 73 1.46 -11.80 -3.85
CA MET A 73 0.56 -11.01 -3.01
C MET A 73 -0.83 -11.63 -2.83
N ALA A 74 -1.52 -11.23 -1.76
CA ALA A 74 -2.73 -11.85 -1.22
C ALA A 74 -3.80 -12.18 -2.28
N LEU A 75 -4.35 -11.19 -2.99
CA LEU A 75 -5.44 -11.41 -3.95
C LEU A 75 -5.07 -12.43 -5.04
N PHE A 76 -3.85 -12.35 -5.55
CA PHE A 76 -3.36 -13.27 -6.58
C PHE A 76 -3.21 -14.68 -6.01
N LYS A 77 -2.54 -14.83 -4.87
CA LYS A 77 -2.39 -16.13 -4.18
C LYS A 77 -3.73 -16.78 -3.89
N PHE A 78 -4.69 -16.02 -3.39
CA PHE A 78 -6.02 -16.53 -3.06
C PHE A 78 -6.80 -16.94 -4.30
N THR A 79 -6.71 -16.18 -5.39
CA THR A 79 -7.36 -16.51 -6.67
C THR A 79 -6.78 -17.78 -7.26
N LYS A 80 -5.45 -17.90 -7.27
CA LYS A 80 -4.76 -19.12 -7.71
C LYS A 80 -5.21 -20.32 -6.89
N ALA A 81 -5.14 -20.23 -5.56
CA ALA A 81 -5.52 -21.32 -4.66
C ALA A 81 -7.00 -21.72 -4.83
N ALA A 82 -7.90 -20.76 -4.98
CA ALA A 82 -9.31 -21.01 -5.25
C ALA A 82 -9.52 -21.84 -6.53
N LEU A 83 -8.86 -21.44 -7.62
CA LEU A 83 -9.01 -22.09 -8.92
C LEU A 83 -8.30 -23.45 -9.00
N SER A 84 -7.25 -23.67 -8.20
CA SER A 84 -6.53 -24.94 -8.14
C SER A 84 -7.05 -25.89 -7.06
N GLY A 85 -8.04 -25.49 -6.26
CA GLY A 85 -8.52 -26.29 -5.12
C GLY A 85 -7.49 -26.44 -4.00
N GLU A 86 -6.54 -25.50 -3.89
CA GLU A 86 -5.56 -25.46 -2.81
C GLU A 86 -6.07 -24.65 -1.62
N LYS A 87 -5.57 -24.97 -0.42
CA LYS A 87 -5.82 -24.19 0.79
C LYS A 87 -5.02 -22.88 0.81
N ILE A 88 -5.55 -21.86 1.48
CA ILE A 88 -4.82 -20.62 1.78
C ILE A 88 -4.43 -20.57 3.25
N GLU A 89 -3.24 -20.05 3.51
CA GLU A 89 -2.79 -19.72 4.86
C GLU A 89 -3.36 -18.38 5.30
N VAL A 90 -4.05 -18.36 6.43
CA VAL A 90 -4.63 -17.16 7.03
C VAL A 90 -3.98 -16.93 8.38
N TYR A 91 -3.14 -15.90 8.46
CA TYR A 91 -2.40 -15.57 9.66
C TYR A 91 -3.25 -14.81 10.69
N HIS A 92 -2.84 -14.90 11.96
CA HIS A 92 -3.46 -14.22 13.09
C HIS A 92 -4.97 -14.52 13.21
N ASP A 93 -5.34 -15.78 13.01
CA ASP A 93 -6.73 -16.26 13.07
C ASP A 93 -7.72 -15.48 12.18
N GLY A 94 -7.22 -14.83 11.11
CA GLY A 94 -8.01 -13.99 10.21
C GLY A 94 -8.33 -12.60 10.76
N ASN A 95 -7.85 -12.25 11.95
CA ASN A 95 -8.04 -10.93 12.57
C ASN A 95 -7.05 -9.89 12.04
N MET A 96 -6.79 -9.90 10.74
CA MET A 96 -5.88 -8.96 10.09
C MET A 96 -6.63 -7.90 9.31
N PHE A 97 -6.21 -6.66 9.47
CA PHE A 97 -6.75 -5.52 8.76
C PHE A 97 -5.70 -4.95 7.82
N ARG A 98 -6.08 -4.76 6.55
CA ARG A 98 -5.18 -4.22 5.54
C ARG A 98 -5.82 -3.01 4.88
N ASP A 99 -5.02 -1.97 4.72
CA ASP A 99 -5.37 -0.79 3.93
C ASP A 99 -5.12 -1.10 2.45
N PHE A 100 -6.14 -1.70 1.81
CA PHE A 100 -6.11 -2.08 0.40
C PHE A 100 -6.45 -0.88 -0.48
N THR A 101 -5.55 -0.56 -1.41
CA THR A 101 -5.73 0.51 -2.40
C THR A 101 -5.68 -0.08 -3.80
N TYR A 102 -6.68 0.22 -4.63
CA TYR A 102 -6.74 -0.29 -5.99
C TYR A 102 -5.65 0.34 -6.87
N VAL A 103 -5.17 -0.39 -7.88
CA VAL A 103 -4.03 0.02 -8.70
C VAL A 103 -4.28 1.32 -9.50
N ASP A 104 -5.50 1.54 -9.99
CA ASP A 104 -5.82 2.77 -10.75
C ASP A 104 -5.88 4.01 -9.86
N ASP A 105 -6.34 3.80 -8.62
CA ASP A 105 -6.29 4.77 -7.54
C ASP A 105 -4.82 5.18 -7.28
N ILE A 106 -3.91 4.20 -7.14
CA ILE A 106 -2.46 4.46 -7.00
C ILE A 106 -1.88 5.21 -8.21
N LYS A 107 -2.26 4.81 -9.43
CA LYS A 107 -1.77 5.43 -10.67
C LYS A 107 -2.08 6.92 -10.70
N ALA A 108 -3.28 7.35 -10.27
CA ALA A 108 -3.65 8.75 -10.24
C ALA A 108 -2.71 9.58 -9.34
N VAL A 109 -2.33 9.06 -8.17
CA VAL A 109 -1.37 9.72 -7.27
C VAL A 109 0.00 9.83 -7.88
N ILE A 110 0.51 8.75 -8.48
CA ILE A 110 1.85 8.74 -9.09
C ILE A 110 1.93 9.80 -10.20
N LEU A 111 0.88 9.90 -11.03
CA LEU A 111 0.83 10.94 -12.06
C LEU A 111 0.79 12.35 -11.44
N ALA A 112 -0.04 12.56 -10.41
CA ALA A 112 -0.10 13.85 -9.71
C ALA A 112 1.24 14.27 -9.09
N THR A 113 2.06 13.32 -8.61
CA THR A 113 3.39 13.61 -8.03
C THR A 113 4.43 14.07 -9.05
N ILE A 114 4.25 13.70 -10.33
CA ILE A 114 5.11 14.17 -11.41
C ILE A 114 4.89 15.65 -11.65
N ASP A 115 3.63 16.07 -11.68
CA ASP A 115 3.22 17.45 -11.97
C ASP A 115 3.31 18.38 -10.74
N ASN A 116 3.32 17.79 -9.54
CA ASN A 116 3.36 18.53 -8.27
C ASN A 116 4.56 18.08 -7.41
N PRO A 117 5.80 18.40 -7.83
CA PRO A 117 7.00 18.01 -7.09
C PRO A 117 7.01 18.54 -5.65
N ALA A 118 7.84 17.92 -4.81
CA ALA A 118 8.11 18.43 -3.48
C ALA A 118 8.73 19.83 -3.53
N GLU A 119 8.30 20.68 -2.60
CA GLU A 119 8.78 22.04 -2.41
C GLU A 119 9.40 22.15 -1.01
N ALA A 120 10.27 23.15 -0.83
CA ALA A 120 10.78 23.48 0.49
C ALA A 120 9.62 23.95 1.37
N ASP A 121 9.58 23.47 2.61
CA ASP A 121 8.62 23.90 3.62
C ASP A 121 9.15 25.20 4.28
N PRO A 122 8.55 26.37 3.98
CA PRO A 122 9.05 27.66 4.48
C PRO A 122 8.90 27.79 6.01
N ASP A 123 8.01 27.01 6.61
CA ASP A 123 7.71 27.04 8.05
C ASP A 123 8.43 25.93 8.81
N TRP A 124 9.37 25.22 8.18
CA TRP A 124 10.06 24.10 8.81
C TRP A 124 10.85 24.54 10.06
N GLU A 125 11.54 25.68 10.01
CA GLU A 125 12.32 26.17 11.16
C GLU A 125 11.43 26.66 12.31
N ASN A 126 10.22 27.15 12.01
CA ASN A 126 9.32 27.75 12.99
C ASN A 126 8.53 26.70 13.80
N GLU A 127 8.23 25.54 13.20
CA GLU A 127 7.41 24.49 13.81
C GLU A 127 8.23 23.36 14.45
N GLY A 128 9.57 23.46 14.40
CA GLY A 128 10.47 22.44 14.90
C GLY A 128 10.61 21.24 13.96
N PHE A 129 11.22 20.15 14.46
CA PHE A 129 11.56 18.99 13.64
C PHE A 129 10.32 18.30 13.05
N LYS A 130 10.17 18.34 11.72
CA LYS A 130 9.16 17.59 10.97
C LYS A 130 9.77 16.35 10.32
N THR A 131 9.09 15.22 10.42
CA THR A 131 9.50 13.93 9.82
C THR A 131 9.09 13.77 8.36
N SER A 132 8.16 14.61 7.87
CA SER A 132 7.52 14.45 6.55
C SER A 132 7.81 15.54 5.52
N SER A 133 8.45 16.63 5.94
CA SER A 133 8.86 17.76 5.10
C SER A 133 10.19 18.33 5.61
N SER A 134 10.82 19.21 4.84
CA SER A 134 12.09 19.85 5.18
C SER A 134 12.18 21.27 4.64
N SER A 135 13.14 22.05 5.13
CA SER A 135 13.59 23.28 4.47
C SER A 135 14.23 23.01 3.09
N ALA A 136 14.65 21.77 2.83
CA ALA A 136 14.98 21.28 1.49
C ALA A 136 13.70 20.87 0.73
N PRO A 137 13.70 20.83 -0.62
CA PRO A 137 12.55 20.40 -1.42
C PRO A 137 12.34 18.86 -1.37
N ALA A 138 12.01 18.36 -0.18
CA ALA A 138 11.84 16.95 0.12
C ALA A 138 10.59 16.73 0.96
N ALA A 139 9.71 15.82 0.51
CA ALA A 139 8.50 15.47 1.24
C ALA A 139 8.19 13.98 1.11
N VAL A 140 7.52 13.42 2.12
CA VAL A 140 7.00 12.05 2.09
C VAL A 140 5.49 12.02 2.34
N TYR A 141 4.80 11.17 1.60
CA TYR A 141 3.35 11.03 1.61
C TYR A 141 2.93 9.57 1.79
N ASN A 142 1.86 9.34 2.54
CA ASN A 142 1.24 8.03 2.65
C ASN A 142 0.30 7.81 1.46
N ILE A 143 0.48 6.68 0.78
CA ILE A 143 -0.37 6.29 -0.34
C ILE A 143 -1.16 5.04 0.08
N GLY A 144 -2.39 5.29 0.53
CA GLY A 144 -3.34 4.30 1.06
C GLY A 144 -4.78 4.74 0.83
N ASN A 145 -5.74 3.93 1.30
CA ASN A 145 -7.19 4.12 1.17
C ASN A 145 -7.85 4.70 2.42
N ASN A 146 -7.17 4.70 3.58
CA ASN A 146 -7.75 5.16 4.86
C ASN A 146 -9.02 4.36 5.25
N ASN A 147 -9.24 3.20 4.64
CA ASN A 147 -10.38 2.33 4.92
C ASN A 147 -9.88 0.90 5.10
N PRO A 148 -9.40 0.55 6.31
CA PRO A 148 -8.83 -0.78 6.55
C PRO A 148 -9.92 -1.85 6.48
N VAL A 149 -9.69 -2.89 5.68
CA VAL A 149 -10.63 -3.99 5.45
C VAL A 149 -10.12 -5.25 6.13
N ASN A 150 -11.02 -6.01 6.74
CA ASN A 150 -10.68 -7.31 7.32
C ASN A 150 -10.33 -8.30 6.20
N LEU A 151 -9.27 -9.10 6.40
CA LEU A 151 -8.80 -10.05 5.39
C LEU A 151 -9.85 -11.10 5.02
N LEU A 152 -10.65 -11.58 5.98
CA LEU A 152 -11.70 -12.56 5.72
C LEU A 152 -12.84 -11.98 4.90
N ASP A 153 -13.19 -10.70 5.10
CA ASP A 153 -14.18 -10.01 4.27
C ASP A 153 -13.67 -9.88 2.82
N PHE A 154 -12.40 -9.51 2.65
CA PHE A 154 -11.74 -9.44 1.34
C PHE A 154 -11.76 -10.81 0.63
N ILE A 155 -11.44 -11.90 1.34
CA ILE A 155 -11.53 -13.27 0.82
C ILE A 155 -12.99 -13.63 0.49
N GLY A 156 -13.96 -13.24 1.33
CA GLY A 156 -15.38 -13.52 1.11
C GLY A 156 -15.93 -12.87 -0.16
N VAL A 157 -15.48 -11.65 -0.49
CA VAL A 157 -15.80 -10.99 -1.77
C VAL A 157 -15.24 -11.80 -2.94
N LEU A 158 -13.99 -12.25 -2.86
CA LEU A 158 -13.38 -13.10 -3.90
C LEU A 158 -14.14 -14.43 -4.07
N GLU A 159 -14.45 -15.12 -2.97
CA GLU A 159 -15.23 -16.38 -2.99
C GLU A 159 -16.58 -16.18 -3.68
N LYS A 160 -17.27 -15.07 -3.38
CA LYS A 160 -18.55 -14.74 -4.00
C LYS A 160 -18.40 -14.49 -5.50
N LYS A 161 -17.32 -13.84 -5.92
CA LYS A 161 -17.06 -13.55 -7.34
C LYS A 161 -16.73 -14.82 -8.13
N LEU A 162 -15.88 -15.69 -7.59
CA LEU A 162 -15.53 -16.96 -8.24
C LEU A 162 -16.62 -18.03 -8.10
N GLY A 163 -17.52 -17.91 -7.13
CA GLY A 163 -18.47 -18.96 -6.78
C GLY A 163 -17.82 -20.18 -6.14
N ILE A 164 -16.61 -20.03 -5.58
CA ILE A 164 -15.80 -21.08 -4.97
C ILE A 164 -15.55 -20.75 -3.50
N LYS A 165 -15.74 -21.72 -2.61
CA LYS A 165 -15.30 -21.61 -1.21
C LYS A 165 -13.85 -22.07 -1.09
N ILE A 166 -13.02 -21.22 -0.49
CA ILE A 166 -11.59 -21.48 -0.35
C ILE A 166 -11.35 -22.09 1.03
N GLU A 167 -10.67 -23.23 1.07
CA GLU A 167 -10.23 -23.86 2.32
C GLU A 167 -9.15 -22.99 2.98
N LYS A 168 -9.26 -22.78 4.30
CA LYS A 168 -8.40 -21.86 5.06
C LYS A 168 -7.67 -22.63 6.16
N GLU A 169 -6.36 -22.50 6.21
CA GLU A 169 -5.52 -22.95 7.31
C GLU A 169 -5.15 -21.75 8.18
N PHE A 170 -5.59 -21.74 9.42
CA PHE A 170 -5.32 -20.64 10.34
C PHE A 170 -3.98 -20.85 11.05
N LEU A 171 -3.11 -19.84 10.98
CA LEU A 171 -1.75 -19.89 11.51
C LEU A 171 -1.49 -18.73 12.48
N PRO A 172 -0.59 -18.91 13.48
CA PRO A 172 -0.13 -17.82 14.35
C PRO A 172 0.52 -16.69 13.56
N ILE A 173 0.52 -15.47 14.08
CA ILE A 173 1.16 -14.32 13.43
C ILE A 173 2.66 -14.58 13.17
N GLN A 174 3.14 -14.19 11.99
CA GLN A 174 4.56 -14.32 11.65
C GLN A 174 5.39 -13.19 12.26
N PRO A 175 6.64 -13.47 12.67
CA PRO A 175 7.59 -12.42 13.02
C PRO A 175 7.78 -11.44 11.86
N GLY A 176 7.60 -10.15 12.12
CA GLY A 176 7.76 -9.10 11.11
C GLY A 176 6.49 -8.72 10.35
N ASP A 177 5.34 -9.35 10.64
CA ASP A 177 4.03 -8.92 10.14
C ASP A 177 3.31 -8.04 11.17
N VAL A 178 2.33 -7.27 10.71
CA VAL A 178 1.52 -6.37 11.54
C VAL A 178 0.05 -6.75 11.49
N GLU A 179 -0.63 -6.66 12.63
CA GLU A 179 -2.06 -6.97 12.74
C GLU A 179 -2.90 -6.05 11.85
N LYS A 180 -2.63 -4.74 11.91
CA LYS A 180 -3.39 -3.71 11.22
C LYS A 180 -2.46 -2.77 10.46
N THR A 181 -2.85 -2.42 9.24
CA THR A 181 -2.32 -1.25 8.54
C THR A 181 -3.46 -0.28 8.30
N TYR A 182 -3.23 1.00 8.61
CA TYR A 182 -4.22 2.05 8.43
C TYR A 182 -3.47 3.37 8.18
N ALA A 183 -3.58 3.90 6.97
CA ALA A 183 -2.88 5.10 6.55
C ALA A 183 -3.68 6.36 6.88
N ASP A 184 -3.05 7.35 7.53
CA ASP A 184 -3.50 8.73 7.45
C ASP A 184 -3.02 9.31 6.12
N VAL A 185 -3.96 9.77 5.29
CA VAL A 185 -3.74 10.24 3.91
C VAL A 185 -4.12 11.72 3.74
N ASP A 186 -4.38 12.44 4.82
CA ASP A 186 -4.88 13.82 4.74
C ASP A 186 -3.89 14.75 4.02
N LYS A 187 -2.58 14.62 4.32
CA LYS A 187 -1.54 15.38 3.61
C LYS A 187 -1.47 15.03 2.12
N THR A 188 -1.71 13.78 1.76
CA THR A 188 -1.72 13.31 0.36
C THR A 188 -2.91 13.92 -0.37
N TYR A 189 -4.10 13.92 0.25
CA TYR A 189 -5.29 14.57 -0.30
C TYR A 189 -5.09 16.07 -0.48
N GLN A 190 -4.54 16.76 0.52
CA GLN A 190 -4.29 18.20 0.45
C GLN A 190 -3.30 18.57 -0.68
N LYS A 191 -2.22 17.80 -0.86
CA LYS A 191 -1.22 18.09 -1.90
C LYS A 191 -1.67 17.70 -3.31
N PHE A 192 -2.33 16.56 -3.47
CA PHE A 192 -2.61 15.99 -4.79
C PHE A 192 -4.10 16.02 -5.18
N SER A 193 -4.98 16.57 -4.32
CA SER A 193 -6.44 16.55 -4.50
C SER A 193 -6.98 15.15 -4.79
N TYR A 194 -6.35 14.14 -4.19
CA TYR A 194 -6.59 12.74 -4.49
C TYR A 194 -7.17 12.00 -3.29
N LYS A 195 -8.30 11.34 -3.52
CA LYS A 195 -8.93 10.43 -2.57
C LYS A 195 -9.28 9.13 -3.30
N PRO A 196 -8.77 7.97 -2.86
CA PRO A 196 -9.17 6.69 -3.43
C PRO A 196 -10.67 6.50 -3.28
N SER A 197 -11.30 5.96 -4.32
CA SER A 197 -12.77 5.81 -4.36
C SER A 197 -13.23 4.44 -4.83
N THR A 198 -12.29 3.56 -5.19
CA THR A 198 -12.61 2.22 -5.68
C THR A 198 -13.04 1.31 -4.53
N SER A 199 -14.23 0.72 -4.63
CA SER A 199 -14.69 -0.29 -3.67
C SER A 199 -13.91 -1.60 -3.82
N ILE A 200 -13.84 -2.39 -2.74
CA ILE A 200 -13.20 -3.72 -2.78
C ILE A 200 -13.91 -4.64 -3.76
N GLU A 201 -15.24 -4.60 -3.80
CA GLU A 201 -16.04 -5.40 -4.72
C GLU A 201 -15.70 -5.11 -6.16
N TYR A 202 -15.61 -3.83 -6.55
CA TYR A 202 -15.24 -3.45 -7.90
C TYR A 202 -13.80 -3.85 -8.21
N GLY A 203 -12.85 -3.54 -7.32
CA GLY A 203 -11.45 -3.84 -7.57
C GLY A 203 -11.16 -5.34 -7.71
N ILE A 204 -11.81 -6.17 -6.89
CA ILE A 204 -11.71 -7.64 -6.98
C ILE A 204 -12.37 -8.13 -8.26
N ASP A 205 -13.53 -7.59 -8.66
CA ASP A 205 -14.21 -7.96 -9.91
C ASP A 205 -13.27 -7.76 -11.11
N ARG A 206 -12.70 -6.55 -11.23
CA ARG A 206 -11.77 -6.20 -12.30
C ARG A 206 -10.52 -7.08 -12.29
N PHE A 207 -10.03 -7.45 -11.10
CA PHE A 207 -8.91 -8.37 -10.99
C PHE A 207 -9.27 -9.77 -11.48
N VAL A 208 -10.41 -10.32 -11.06
CA VAL A 208 -10.85 -11.67 -11.44
C VAL A 208 -11.09 -11.74 -12.95
N GLU A 209 -11.78 -10.76 -13.53
CA GLU A 209 -11.98 -10.65 -14.98
C GLU A 209 -10.64 -10.67 -15.73
N TRP A 210 -9.70 -9.82 -15.30
CA TRP A 210 -8.35 -9.80 -15.88
C TRP A 210 -7.63 -11.14 -15.71
N TYR A 211 -7.70 -11.76 -14.54
CA TYR A 211 -6.98 -13.00 -14.25
C TYR A 211 -7.45 -14.14 -15.14
N LEU A 212 -8.77 -14.30 -15.27
CA LEU A 212 -9.37 -15.37 -16.08
C LEU A 212 -9.10 -15.17 -17.56
N ASP A 213 -9.20 -13.94 -18.06
CA ASP A 213 -8.84 -13.58 -19.44
C ASP A 213 -7.35 -13.83 -19.73
N PHE A 214 -6.46 -13.29 -18.88
CA PHE A 214 -5.02 -13.36 -19.07
C PHE A 214 -4.46 -14.78 -19.00
N TYR A 215 -5.02 -15.63 -18.14
CA TYR A 215 -4.62 -17.04 -18.01
C TYR A 215 -5.49 -18.01 -18.84
N GLU A 216 -6.41 -17.48 -19.66
CA GLU A 216 -7.34 -18.27 -20.50
C GLU A 216 -8.12 -19.34 -19.70
N ILE A 217 -8.57 -18.97 -18.49
CA ILE A 217 -9.31 -19.85 -17.59
C ILE A 217 -10.81 -19.60 -17.76
N ILE A 218 -11.58 -20.65 -18.03
CA ILE A 218 -13.04 -20.59 -18.09
C ILE A 218 -13.59 -20.29 -16.69
N HIS A 219 -14.52 -19.34 -16.61
CA HIS A 219 -15.12 -18.98 -15.33
C HIS A 219 -15.86 -20.20 -14.72
N PRO A 220 -15.73 -20.49 -13.41
CA PRO A 220 -16.36 -21.65 -12.78
C PRO A 220 -17.89 -21.74 -12.91
N SER A 221 -18.56 -20.60 -13.13
CA SER A 221 -20.00 -20.57 -13.42
C SER A 221 -20.36 -21.19 -14.76
N ASP A 222 -19.45 -21.14 -15.73
CA ASP A 222 -19.71 -21.52 -17.12
C ASP A 222 -19.41 -23.01 -17.36
N LEU A 223 -18.85 -23.68 -16.35
CA LEU A 223 -18.60 -25.13 -16.31
C LEU A 223 -19.79 -25.93 -15.78
N LYS A 224 -20.87 -25.26 -15.33
CA LYS A 224 -22.06 -25.88 -14.72
C LYS A 224 -23.18 -26.13 -15.71
#